data_AF-A0A954PMM1-F1
#
_entry.id   AF-A0A954PMM1-F1
#
_cell.length_a   1.000
_cell.length_b   1.000
_cell.length_c   1.000
_cell.angle_alpha   90.00
_cell.angle_beta   90.00
_cell.angle_gamma   90.00
#
_symmetry.space_group_name_H-M   'P 1'
#
loop_
_entity.id
_entity.type
_entity.pdbx_description
1 polymer ?
#
loop_
_entity_poly.entity_id
_entity_poly.type
_entity_poly.pdbx_seq_one_letter_code
_entity_poly.pdbx_strand_id
1 'polypeptide(L)'
;MRRQHNYRQAAHRRGAMMILVAATIIILLVGAVFSVDVAYMHMVRAELRTATDAAARAGSETLARTQDPAQARVAAAAIAEQNQVAGNGLSLAPGDIEVGSLRPTAGRFDFVPDVSPFTAVR
;
A
#
# COMPACT_ATOMS: atom_id res chain seq x y z
N MET A 1 72.33 -3.01 -14.60
CA MET A 1 71.51 -1.80 -14.41
C MET A 1 70.29 -1.87 -15.34
N ARG A 2 69.06 -2.02 -14.82
CA ARG A 2 67.76 -1.67 -15.48
C ARG A 2 66.58 -2.15 -14.62
N ARG A 3 66.06 -1.27 -13.76
CA ARG A 3 64.79 -1.43 -13.02
C ARG A 3 64.07 -0.08 -12.96
N GLN A 4 63.55 0.39 -14.08
CA GLN A 4 62.72 1.60 -14.11
C GLN A 4 61.72 1.54 -15.27
N HIS A 5 60.67 0.71 -15.19
CA HIS A 5 59.53 0.82 -16.13
C HIS A 5 58.14 0.47 -15.56
N ASN A 6 58.01 0.03 -14.29
CA ASN A 6 56.72 -0.50 -13.79
C ASN A 6 55.83 0.50 -13.01
N TYR A 7 56.29 1.72 -12.72
CA TYR A 7 55.50 2.67 -11.91
C TYR A 7 54.33 3.32 -12.67
N ARG A 8 54.40 3.42 -14.01
CA ARG A 8 53.33 4.04 -14.82
C ARG A 8 52.10 3.15 -14.97
N GLN A 9 52.27 1.82 -15.02
CA GLN A 9 51.15 0.88 -15.17
C GLN A 9 50.31 0.72 -13.89
N ALA A 10 50.94 0.73 -12.71
CA ALA A 10 50.23 0.65 -11.43
C ALA A 10 49.42 1.92 -11.14
N ALA A 11 49.94 3.10 -11.50
CA ALA A 11 49.22 4.37 -11.37
C ALA A 11 48.01 4.45 -12.31
N HIS A 12 48.12 3.95 -13.54
CA HIS A 12 47.02 3.96 -14.52
C HIS A 12 45.85 3.05 -14.10
N ARG A 13 46.14 1.88 -13.51
CA ARG A 13 45.13 0.96 -12.96
C ARG A 13 44.41 1.54 -11.74
N ARG A 14 45.11 2.32 -10.90
CA ARG A 14 44.49 3.03 -9.76
C ARG A 14 43.51 4.12 -10.21
N GLY A 15 43.82 4.85 -11.28
CA GLY A 15 42.90 5.83 -11.87
C GLY A 15 41.61 5.19 -12.39
N ALA A 16 41.73 4.10 -13.16
CA ALA A 16 40.57 3.36 -13.66
C ALA A 16 39.70 2.77 -12.54
N MET A 17 40.33 2.24 -11.47
CA MET A 17 39.61 1.73 -10.30
C MET A 17 38.84 2.82 -9.56
N MET A 18 39.41 4.03 -9.41
CA MET A 18 38.69 5.14 -8.76
C MET A 18 37.44 5.56 -9.54
N ILE A 19 37.52 5.57 -10.87
CA ILE A 19 36.37 5.88 -11.74
C ILE A 19 35.28 4.81 -11.58
N LEU A 20 35.66 3.53 -11.58
CA LEU A 20 34.70 2.43 -11.39
C LEU A 20 34.04 2.48 -10.02
N VAL A 21 34.79 2.72 -8.95
CA VAL A 21 34.24 2.85 -7.59
C VAL A 21 33.28 4.04 -7.51
N ALA A 22 33.66 5.20 -8.06
CA ALA A 22 32.79 6.37 -8.09
C ALA A 22 31.49 6.10 -8.87
N ALA A 23 31.58 5.44 -10.03
CA ALA A 23 30.41 5.07 -10.82
C ALA A 23 29.49 4.09 -10.07
N THR A 24 30.05 3.07 -9.41
CA THR A 24 29.27 2.12 -8.60
C THR A 24 28.58 2.82 -7.43
N ILE A 25 29.25 3.74 -6.73
CA ILE A 25 28.63 4.52 -5.65
C ILE A 25 27.45 5.32 -6.19
N ILE A 26 27.60 5.98 -7.34
CA ILE A 26 26.50 6.73 -7.97
C ILE A 26 25.32 5.80 -8.30
N ILE A 27 25.57 4.64 -8.90
CA ILE A 27 24.53 3.66 -9.22
C ILE A 27 23.80 3.18 -7.96
N LEU A 28 24.56 2.87 -6.89
CA LEU A 28 23.99 2.45 -5.61
C LEU A 28 23.13 3.55 -4.98
N LEU A 29 23.57 4.82 -5.05
CA LEU A 29 22.81 5.96 -4.54
C LEU A 29 21.49 6.16 -5.32
N VAL A 30 21.53 6.06 -6.65
CA VAL A 30 20.32 6.13 -7.49
C VAL A 30 19.35 4.98 -7.14
N GLY A 31 19.88 3.76 -6.99
CA GLY A 31 19.08 2.60 -6.58
C GLY A 31 18.48 2.77 -5.19
N ALA A 32 19.22 3.37 -4.24
CA ALA A 32 18.74 3.62 -2.89
C ALA A 32 17.57 4.61 -2.87
N VAL A 33 17.67 5.74 -3.59
CA VAL A 33 16.59 6.74 -3.67
C VAL A 33 15.32 6.10 -4.28
N PHE A 34 15.47 5.40 -5.41
CA PHE A 34 14.34 4.71 -6.05
C PHE A 34 13.70 3.65 -5.14
N SER A 35 14.51 2.90 -4.39
CA SER A 35 14.04 1.88 -3.47
C SER A 35 13.15 2.48 -2.36
N VAL A 36 13.51 3.66 -1.84
CA VAL A 36 12.71 4.36 -0.82
C VAL A 36 11.33 4.73 -1.38
N ASP A 37 11.26 5.27 -2.59
CA ASP A 37 9.99 5.64 -3.23
C ASP A 37 9.09 4.41 -3.42
N VAL A 38 9.66 3.31 -3.91
CA VAL A 38 8.91 2.05 -4.12
C VAL A 38 8.46 1.45 -2.79
N ALA A 39 9.33 1.42 -1.78
CA ALA A 39 8.97 0.94 -0.45
C ALA A 39 7.83 1.75 0.16
N TYR A 40 7.85 3.08 0.01
CA TYR A 40 6.78 3.97 0.45
C TYR A 40 5.45 3.65 -0.25
N MET A 41 5.44 3.50 -1.58
CA MET A 41 4.22 3.12 -2.31
C MET A 41 3.65 1.78 -1.85
N HIS A 42 4.50 0.79 -1.58
CA HIS A 42 4.08 -0.51 -1.08
C HIS A 42 3.52 -0.44 0.34
N MET A 43 4.14 0.35 1.22
CA MET A 43 3.66 0.61 2.58
C MET A 43 2.26 1.25 2.54
N VAL A 44 2.09 2.34 1.80
CA VAL A 44 0.79 3.05 1.69
C VAL A 44 -0.28 2.13 1.12
N ARG A 45 0.04 1.28 0.14
CA ARG A 45 -0.90 0.28 -0.39
C ARG A 45 -1.32 -0.74 0.67
N ALA A 46 -0.40 -1.18 1.53
CA ALA A 46 -0.71 -2.10 2.61
C ALA A 46 -1.59 -1.44 3.67
N GLU A 47 -1.27 -0.21 4.07
CA GLU A 47 -2.07 0.60 4.99
C GLU A 47 -3.49 0.82 4.47
N LEU A 48 -3.64 1.23 3.21
CA LEU A 48 -4.95 1.39 2.56
C LEU A 48 -5.78 0.10 2.67
N ARG A 49 -5.17 -1.03 2.33
CA ARG A 49 -5.87 -2.32 2.36
C ARG A 49 -6.32 -2.68 3.78
N THR A 50 -5.44 -2.52 4.77
CA THR A 50 -5.76 -2.80 6.17
C THR A 50 -6.86 -1.87 6.69
N ALA A 51 -6.81 -0.57 6.36
CA ALA A 51 -7.82 0.40 6.73
C ALA A 51 -9.20 0.07 6.12
N THR A 52 -9.24 -0.26 4.84
CA THR A 52 -10.48 -0.67 4.15
C THR A 52 -11.04 -1.98 4.71
N ASP A 53 -10.21 -2.99 4.94
CA ASP A 53 -10.64 -4.28 5.50
C ASP A 53 -11.20 -4.10 6.93
N ALA A 54 -10.58 -3.22 7.73
CA ALA A 54 -11.07 -2.88 9.06
C ALA A 54 -12.43 -2.13 9.01
N ALA A 55 -12.57 -1.17 8.10
CA ALA A 55 -13.81 -0.43 7.91
C ALA A 55 -14.97 -1.34 7.47
N ALA A 56 -14.73 -2.21 6.47
CA ALA A 56 -15.72 -3.17 5.98
C ALA A 56 -16.16 -4.16 7.07
N ARG A 57 -15.21 -4.62 7.90
CA ARG A 57 -15.50 -5.49 9.04
C ARG A 57 -16.36 -4.78 10.07
N ALA A 58 -16.04 -3.54 10.43
CA ALA A 58 -16.81 -2.77 11.40
C ALA A 58 -18.23 -2.45 10.92
N GLY A 59 -18.39 -2.12 9.64
CA GLY A 59 -19.68 -1.93 9.01
C GLY A 59 -20.52 -3.21 9.02
N SER A 60 -19.92 -4.33 8.62
CA SER A 60 -20.60 -5.64 8.60
C SER A 60 -21.00 -6.11 9.99
N GLU A 61 -20.13 -5.93 11.00
CA GLU A 61 -20.43 -6.30 12.39
C GLU A 61 -21.58 -5.44 12.96
N THR A 62 -21.56 -4.14 12.70
CA THR A 62 -22.62 -3.22 13.14
C THR A 62 -23.93 -3.54 12.46
N LEU A 63 -23.91 -3.83 11.16
CA LEU A 63 -25.08 -4.24 10.40
C LEU A 63 -25.67 -5.54 10.96
N ALA A 64 -24.84 -6.54 11.26
CA ALA A 64 -25.29 -7.80 11.84
C ALA A 64 -25.94 -7.63 13.22
N ARG A 65 -25.48 -6.67 14.03
CA ARG A 65 -26.00 -6.39 15.37
C ARG A 65 -27.28 -5.55 15.35
N THR A 66 -27.36 -4.56 14.48
CA THR A 66 -28.39 -3.50 14.50
C THR A 66 -29.43 -3.63 13.41
N GLN A 67 -29.10 -4.33 12.32
CA GLN A 67 -29.87 -4.38 11.07
C GLN A 67 -30.14 -3.00 10.44
N ASP A 68 -29.39 -1.97 10.86
CA ASP A 68 -29.53 -0.59 10.41
C ASP A 68 -28.37 -0.21 9.47
N PRO A 69 -28.64 0.06 8.17
CA PRO A 69 -27.61 0.43 7.20
C PRO A 69 -26.99 1.80 7.49
N ALA A 70 -27.69 2.72 8.14
CA ALA A 70 -27.14 4.04 8.47
C ALA A 70 -26.07 3.91 9.57
N GLN A 71 -26.34 3.12 10.61
CA GLN A 71 -25.37 2.84 11.66
C GLN A 71 -24.16 2.06 11.14
N ALA A 72 -24.37 1.12 10.22
CA ALA A 72 -23.27 0.41 9.57
C ALA A 72 -22.32 1.34 8.80
N ARG A 73 -22.86 2.32 8.07
CA ARG A 73 -22.07 3.34 7.35
C ARG A 73 -21.28 4.23 8.30
N VAL A 74 -21.90 4.70 9.38
CA VAL A 74 -21.23 5.51 10.40
C VAL A 74 -20.09 4.73 11.08
N ALA A 75 -20.33 3.47 11.44
CA ALA A 75 -19.30 2.63 12.07
C ALA A 75 -18.12 2.34 11.13
N ALA A 76 -18.39 2.04 9.87
CA ALA A 76 -17.34 1.82 8.86
C ALA A 76 -16.50 3.09 8.65
N ALA A 77 -17.14 4.27 8.49
CA ALA A 77 -16.44 5.54 8.35
C ALA A 77 -15.59 5.88 9.59
N ALA A 78 -16.14 5.69 10.79
CA ALA A 78 -15.42 5.97 12.04
C ALA A 78 -14.17 5.09 12.21
N ILE A 79 -14.23 3.82 11.79
CA ILE A 79 -13.05 2.94 11.82
C ILE A 79 -12.07 3.28 10.69
N ALA A 80 -12.55 3.66 9.51
CA ALA A 80 -11.67 4.13 8.44
C ALA A 80 -10.83 5.34 8.90
N GLU A 81 -11.46 6.35 9.52
CA GLU A 81 -10.77 7.55 10.00
C GLU A 81 -9.73 7.26 11.10
N GLN A 82 -9.94 6.22 11.90
CA GLN A 82 -9.01 5.79 12.94
C GLN A 82 -7.77 5.08 12.38
N ASN A 83 -7.84 4.54 11.16
CA ASN A 83 -6.73 3.84 10.53
C ASN A 83 -5.93 4.81 9.66
N GLN A 84 -4.62 4.89 9.92
CA GLN A 84 -3.73 5.79 9.21
C GLN A 84 -3.25 5.18 7.88
N VAL A 85 -3.26 6.02 6.85
CA VAL A 85 -2.77 5.77 5.51
C VAL A 85 -1.89 6.95 5.10
N ALA A 86 -0.62 6.70 4.80
CA ALA A 86 0.34 7.74 4.47
C ALA A 86 0.41 8.88 5.52
N GLY A 87 0.13 8.56 6.79
CA GLY A 87 0.11 9.51 7.92
C GLY A 87 -1.21 10.24 8.16
N ASN A 88 -2.26 10.02 7.35
CA ASN A 88 -3.59 10.63 7.53
C ASN A 88 -4.65 9.55 7.77
N GLY A 89 -5.74 9.88 8.47
CA GLY A 89 -6.89 8.96 8.58
C GLY A 89 -7.54 8.71 7.21
N LEU A 90 -8.00 7.49 6.97
CA LEU A 90 -8.74 7.16 5.73
C LEU A 90 -10.13 7.80 5.78
N SER A 91 -10.32 8.86 4.98
CA SER A 91 -11.62 9.49 4.80
C SER A 91 -12.38 8.78 3.67
N LEU A 92 -13.59 8.30 3.98
CA LEU A 92 -14.49 7.66 3.02
C LEU A 92 -15.65 8.60 2.72
N ALA A 93 -15.99 8.77 1.44
CA ALA A 93 -17.22 9.42 1.06
C ALA A 93 -18.42 8.52 1.39
N PRO A 94 -19.63 9.08 1.62
CA PRO A 94 -20.82 8.27 1.89
C PRO A 94 -21.16 7.24 0.80
N GLY A 95 -20.72 7.50 -0.44
CA GLY A 95 -20.87 6.59 -1.58
C GLY A 95 -19.80 5.49 -1.67
N ASP A 96 -18.70 5.59 -0.91
CA ASP A 96 -17.64 4.57 -0.90
C ASP A 96 -18.02 3.36 -0.04
N ILE A 97 -19.07 3.51 0.79
CA ILE A 97 -19.58 2.44 1.65
C ILE A 97 -20.92 2.02 1.07
N GLU A 98 -21.03 0.79 0.57
CA GLU A 98 -22.29 0.26 0.04
C GLU A 98 -22.84 -0.82 0.96
N VAL A 99 -24.11 -0.69 1.34
CA VAL A 99 -24.82 -1.70 2.14
C VAL A 99 -25.83 -2.41 1.24
N GLY A 100 -25.90 -3.73 1.33
CA GLY A 100 -26.74 -4.52 0.44
C GLY A 100 -26.93 -5.95 0.88
N SER A 101 -27.40 -6.78 -0.05
CA SER A 101 -27.59 -8.21 0.16
C SER A 101 -26.70 -9.02 -0.77
N LEU A 102 -26.16 -10.13 -0.26
CA LEU A 102 -25.54 -11.14 -1.10
C LEU A 102 -26.62 -12.11 -1.61
N ARG A 103 -26.67 -12.32 -2.92
CA ARG A 103 -27.55 -13.31 -3.54
C ARG A 103 -26.73 -14.39 -4.24
N PRO A 104 -27.05 -15.68 -4.02
CA PRO A 104 -26.38 -16.75 -4.73
C PRO A 104 -26.86 -16.79 -6.20
N THR A 105 -25.92 -16.66 -7.13
CA THR A 105 -26.15 -16.79 -8.57
C THR A 105 -25.16 -17.82 -9.10
N ALA A 106 -25.66 -18.99 -9.52
CA ALA A 106 -24.88 -20.04 -10.19
C ALA A 106 -23.52 -20.41 -9.53
N GLY A 107 -23.48 -20.51 -8.19
CA GLY A 107 -22.28 -20.88 -7.44
C GLY A 107 -21.38 -19.70 -7.03
N ARG A 108 -21.78 -18.46 -7.33
CA ARG A 108 -21.16 -17.22 -6.87
C ARG A 108 -22.14 -16.44 -5.98
N PHE A 109 -21.63 -15.55 -5.13
CA PHE A 109 -22.44 -14.53 -4.46
C PHE A 109 -22.30 -13.19 -5.19
N ASP A 110 -23.43 -12.65 -5.64
CA ASP A 110 -23.51 -11.32 -6.23
C ASP A 110 -24.01 -10.33 -5.17
N PHE A 111 -23.32 -9.21 -5.05
CA PHE A 111 -23.73 -8.11 -4.19
C PHE A 111 -24.79 -7.27 -4.90
N VAL A 112 -25.95 -7.12 -4.25
CA VAL A 112 -27.04 -6.27 -4.71
C VAL A 112 -27.19 -5.11 -3.73
N PRO A 113 -26.88 -3.86 -4.13
CA PRO A 113 -26.94 -2.70 -3.24
C PRO A 113 -28.38 -2.39 -2.83
N ASP A 114 -28.55 -1.85 -1.62
CA ASP A 114 -29.79 -1.30 -1.07
C ASP A 114 -31.01 -2.25 -1.09
N VAL A 115 -30.77 -3.56 -1.08
CA VAL A 115 -31.81 -4.58 -1.01
C VAL A 115 -31.85 -5.25 0.36
N SER A 116 -33.03 -5.25 0.99
CA SER A 116 -33.32 -5.96 2.23
C SER A 116 -33.60 -7.46 1.98
N PRO A 117 -33.19 -8.39 2.88
CA PRO A 117 -32.45 -8.15 4.12
C PRO A 117 -31.00 -7.74 3.86
N PHE A 118 -30.54 -6.71 4.57
CA PHE A 118 -29.15 -6.27 4.48
C PHE A 118 -28.24 -7.31 5.13
N THR A 119 -27.32 -7.87 4.35
CA THR A 119 -26.45 -8.98 4.77
C THR A 119 -24.98 -8.73 4.48
N ALA A 120 -24.63 -7.65 3.77
CA ALA A 120 -23.24 -7.32 3.44
C ALA A 120 -22.98 -5.81 3.36
N VAL A 121 -21.73 -5.46 3.59
CA VAL A 121 -21.14 -4.13 3.42
C VAL A 121 -19.87 -4.26 2.59
N ARG A 122 -19.63 -3.33 1.65
CA ARG A 122 -18.38 -3.25 0.89
C ARG A 122 -17.91 -1.81 0.74
#